data_AF-A0A357C9I3-F1
#
_entry.id   AF-A0A357C9I3-F1
#
_cell.length_a   1.000
_cell.length_b   1.000
_cell.length_c   1.000
_cell.angle_alpha   90.00
_cell.angle_beta   90.00
_cell.angle_gamma   90.00
#
_symmetry.space_group_name_H-M   'P 1'
#
loop_
_entity.id
_entity.type
_entity.pdbx_description
1 polymer ?
#
loop_
_entity_poly.entity_id
_entity_poly.type
_entity_poly.pdbx_seq_one_letter_code
_entity_poly.pdbx_strand_id
1 'polypeptide(L)'
;MKKVMIGLVLVMLFVVLSGCGETATVTGYIMAPNGEDPVVGATVSVKGKGISTTTNGTGRYTLANVPTGKQTLQAVKGNFRVEFTVSVHNSGTPIEAPIAKMTTKKIAVVKGDYDNIGAVLTNLGLSYTEFDSIYDLSASSVLDDYSVIFLACGGSSELYPDEFPDDEVVYNNLRLFVAEGGGI
;
A
#
# COMPACT_ATOMS: atom_id res chain seq x y z
N MET A 1 50.89 32.15 16.49
CA MET A 1 49.73 31.94 15.59
C MET A 1 49.24 30.47 15.50
N LYS A 2 49.93 29.46 16.07
CA LYS A 2 49.53 28.03 15.96
C LYS A 2 48.55 27.50 17.03
N LYS A 3 48.27 28.25 18.11
CA LYS A 3 47.40 27.77 19.23
C LYS A 3 45.90 28.03 19.02
N VAL A 4 45.52 28.92 18.10
CA VAL A 4 44.11 29.26 17.79
C VAL A 4 43.49 28.24 16.81
N MET A 5 44.31 27.55 16.02
CA MET A 5 43.86 26.65 14.96
C MET A 5 43.38 25.28 15.46
N ILE A 6 43.74 24.88 16.69
CA ILE A 6 43.30 23.61 17.31
C ILE A 6 41.92 23.76 17.96
N GLY A 7 41.62 24.93 18.54
CA GLY A 7 40.31 25.21 19.14
C GLY A 7 39.20 25.35 18.09
N LEU A 8 39.51 25.90 16.91
CA LEU A 8 38.52 26.09 15.83
C LEU A 8 38.07 24.77 15.19
N VAL A 9 38.98 23.79 15.09
CA VAL A 9 38.70 22.44 14.58
C VAL A 9 37.83 21.65 15.56
N LEU A 10 38.02 21.82 16.87
CA LEU A 10 37.22 21.16 17.92
C LEU A 10 35.79 21.71 18.04
N VAL A 11 35.58 23.01 17.80
CA VAL A 11 34.24 23.63 17.73
C VAL A 11 33.51 23.19 16.47
N MET A 12 34.19 23.11 15.31
CA MET A 12 33.58 22.54 14.09
C MET A 12 33.23 21.05 14.27
N LEU A 13 34.04 20.28 15.00
CA LEU A 13 33.76 18.86 15.29
C LEU A 13 32.57 18.66 16.25
N PHE A 14 32.27 19.64 17.12
CA PHE A 14 31.10 19.60 18.01
C PHE A 14 29.79 19.99 17.31
N VAL A 15 29.84 20.85 16.29
CA VAL A 15 28.64 21.30 15.54
C VAL A 15 28.08 20.20 14.62
N VAL A 16 28.91 19.26 14.17
CA VAL A 16 28.45 18.13 13.33
C VAL A 16 27.64 17.07 14.11
N LEU A 17 27.69 17.08 15.45
CA LEU A 17 26.97 16.12 16.32
C LEU A 17 25.58 16.58 16.75
N SER A 18 25.20 17.85 16.50
CA SER A 18 23.93 18.44 16.96
C SER A 18 22.73 18.18 16.04
N GLY A 19 22.89 17.34 15.02
CA GLY A 19 21.84 17.03 14.04
C GLY A 19 20.85 15.93 14.47
N CYS A 20 20.84 15.50 15.73
CA CYS A 20 19.84 14.54 16.20
C CYS A 20 18.50 15.26 16.36
N GLY A 21 17.71 15.28 15.28
CA GLY A 21 16.35 15.82 15.32
C GLY A 21 15.53 15.10 16.37
N GLU A 22 14.74 15.86 17.12
CA GLU A 22 13.85 15.32 18.14
C GLU A 22 12.89 14.29 17.55
N THR A 23 12.60 13.23 18.29
CA THR A 23 11.70 12.15 17.84
C THR A 23 10.63 11.87 18.88
N ALA A 24 9.50 11.31 18.45
CA ALA A 24 8.41 10.86 19.30
C ALA A 24 7.88 9.49 18.85
N THR A 25 7.00 8.91 19.66
CA THR A 25 6.25 7.69 19.31
C THR A 25 4.91 8.06 18.70
N VAL A 26 4.55 7.44 17.58
CA VAL A 26 3.25 7.57 16.93
C VAL A 26 2.50 6.24 17.04
N THR A 27 1.24 6.30 17.44
CA THR A 27 0.33 5.16 17.50
C THR A 27 -0.89 5.40 16.62
N GLY A 28 -1.58 4.35 16.22
CA GLY A 28 -2.82 4.49 15.45
C GLY A 28 -3.37 3.15 15.00
N TYR A 29 -4.42 3.21 14.18
CA TYR A 29 -5.13 2.03 13.67
C TYR A 29 -5.21 2.06 12.15
N ILE A 30 -5.07 0.87 11.56
CA ILE A 30 -5.29 0.64 10.14
C ILE A 30 -6.55 -0.21 9.99
N MET A 31 -7.51 0.29 9.20
CA MET A 31 -8.78 -0.36 8.91
C MET A 31 -8.90 -0.77 7.44
N ALA A 32 -9.70 -1.79 7.19
CA ALA A 32 -10.03 -2.28 5.86
C ALA A 32 -10.89 -1.27 5.08
N PRO A 33 -11.12 -1.46 3.76
CA PRO A 33 -11.94 -0.57 2.94
C PRO A 33 -13.42 -0.46 3.32
N ASN A 34 -13.95 -1.24 4.25
CA ASN A 34 -15.25 -0.96 4.87
C ASN A 34 -15.14 0.09 5.99
N GLY A 35 -13.97 0.22 6.64
CA GLY A 35 -13.71 1.10 7.76
C GLY A 35 -14.03 0.48 9.12
N GLU A 36 -14.43 -0.79 9.15
CA GLU A 36 -14.88 -1.51 10.35
C GLU A 36 -13.88 -2.57 10.78
N ASP A 37 -13.31 -3.30 9.81
CA ASP A 37 -12.41 -4.43 10.12
C ASP A 37 -10.96 -3.96 10.32
N PRO A 38 -10.30 -4.38 11.42
CA PRO A 38 -8.90 -4.07 11.65
C PRO A 38 -7.98 -4.86 10.71
N VAL A 39 -6.98 -4.19 10.13
CA VAL A 39 -6.00 -4.85 9.25
C VAL A 39 -4.81 -5.34 10.07
N VAL A 40 -4.66 -6.65 10.17
CA VAL A 40 -3.59 -7.31 10.92
C VAL A 40 -2.33 -7.51 10.06
N GLY A 41 -1.16 -7.22 10.64
CA GLY A 41 0.13 -7.42 9.98
C GLY A 41 0.33 -6.55 8.74
N ALA A 42 -0.26 -5.35 8.70
CA ALA A 42 0.10 -4.31 7.73
C ALA A 42 1.42 -3.68 8.17
N THR A 43 2.33 -3.46 7.22
CA THR A 43 3.58 -2.73 7.47
C THR A 43 3.28 -1.24 7.45
N VAL A 44 3.56 -0.53 8.54
CA VAL A 44 3.43 0.92 8.66
C VAL A 44 4.82 1.54 8.70
N SER A 45 5.11 2.50 7.84
CA SER A 45 6.42 3.13 7.71
C SER A 45 6.33 4.65 7.56
N VAL A 46 7.42 5.36 7.89
CA VAL A 46 7.55 6.78 7.57
C VAL A 46 8.21 6.93 6.20
N LYS A 47 7.54 7.62 5.27
CA LYS A 47 7.99 7.73 3.88
C LYS A 47 9.38 8.35 3.78
N GLY A 48 10.26 7.69 3.02
CA GLY A 48 11.65 8.12 2.86
C GLY A 48 12.54 7.88 4.09
N LYS A 49 12.07 7.13 5.09
CA LYS A 49 12.84 6.78 6.29
C LYS A 49 12.82 5.27 6.51
N GLY A 50 13.91 4.71 7.03
CA GLY A 50 14.01 3.30 7.42
C GLY A 50 13.26 2.94 8.72
N ILE A 51 12.19 3.67 9.04
CA ILE A 51 11.42 3.52 10.28
C ILE A 51 10.11 2.83 9.93
N SER A 52 9.90 1.63 10.46
CA SER A 52 8.69 0.85 10.23
C SER A 52 8.29 -0.01 11.44
N THR A 53 7.04 -0.44 11.43
CA THR A 53 6.45 -1.39 12.40
C THR A 53 5.37 -2.20 11.69
N THR A 54 4.73 -3.14 12.40
CA THR A 54 3.58 -3.88 11.88
C THR A 54 2.36 -3.71 12.78
N THR A 55 1.17 -3.74 12.21
CA THR A 55 -0.08 -3.73 12.99
C THR A 55 -0.30 -5.06 13.71
N ASN A 56 -0.79 -4.99 14.94
CA ASN A 56 -1.12 -6.16 15.75
C ASN A 56 -2.51 -6.76 15.40
N GLY A 57 -2.98 -7.71 16.21
CA GLY A 57 -4.28 -8.38 16.02
C GLY A 57 -5.53 -7.47 16.13
N THR A 58 -5.38 -6.25 16.63
CA THR A 58 -6.47 -5.25 16.67
C THR A 58 -6.27 -4.15 15.63
N GLY A 59 -5.36 -4.34 14.66
CA GLY A 59 -5.03 -3.34 13.64
C GLY A 59 -4.23 -2.15 14.17
N ARG A 60 -3.81 -2.17 15.44
CA ARG A 60 -3.08 -1.08 16.08
C ARG A 60 -1.59 -1.19 15.79
N TYR A 61 -0.94 -0.06 15.52
CA TYR A 61 0.51 0.04 15.41
C TYR A 61 1.10 0.96 16.47
N THR A 62 2.38 0.73 16.78
CA THR A 62 3.23 1.62 17.58
C THR A 62 4.54 1.81 16.83
N LEU A 63 4.84 3.05 16.43
CA LEU A 63 5.99 3.44 15.62
C LEU A 63 6.87 4.39 16.43
N ALA A 64 8.05 3.94 16.84
CA ALA A 64 8.99 4.72 17.64
C ALA A 64 9.95 5.54 16.77
N ASN A 65 10.66 6.48 17.40
CA ASN A 65 11.73 7.28 16.78
C ASN A 65 11.29 8.09 15.55
N VAL A 66 10.01 8.48 15.49
CA VAL A 66 9.46 9.28 14.39
C VAL A 66 9.91 10.73 14.57
N PRO A 67 10.62 11.36 13.61
CA PRO A 67 11.07 12.74 13.76
C PRO A 67 9.91 13.71 13.90
N THR A 68 10.10 14.75 14.72
CA THR A 68 9.12 15.83 14.87
C THR A 68 8.88 16.59 13.56
N GLY A 69 7.79 17.33 13.51
CA GLY A 69 7.27 17.99 12.30
C GLY A 69 6.22 17.15 11.57
N LYS A 70 5.84 17.61 10.38
CA LYS A 70 4.84 16.95 9.53
C LYS A 70 5.46 15.70 8.89
N GLN A 71 4.93 14.52 9.22
CA GLN A 71 5.39 13.24 8.71
C GLN A 71 4.32 12.62 7.81
N THR A 72 4.75 12.00 6.71
CA THR A 72 3.87 11.16 5.87
C THR A 72 4.13 9.71 6.25
N LEU A 73 3.11 9.03 6.74
CA LEU A 73 3.13 7.61 7.01
C LEU A 73 2.47 6.87 5.85
N GLN A 74 2.96 5.67 5.56
CA GLN A 74 2.38 4.74 4.60
C GLN A 74 2.12 3.43 5.32
N ALA A 75 0.94 2.84 5.11
CA ALA A 75 0.66 1.48 5.49
C ALA A 75 0.44 0.60 4.26
N VAL A 76 0.98 -0.62 4.24
CA VAL A 76 0.89 -1.56 3.11
C VAL A 76 0.54 -2.97 3.61
N LYS A 77 -0.39 -3.63 2.92
CA LYS A 77 -0.73 -5.05 3.08
C LYS A 77 -1.09 -5.66 1.72
N GLY A 78 -0.18 -6.41 1.12
CA GLY A 78 -0.37 -6.93 -0.24
C GLY A 78 -0.65 -5.79 -1.24
N ASN A 79 -1.77 -5.89 -1.96
CA ASN A 79 -2.20 -4.86 -2.90
C ASN A 79 -2.92 -3.66 -2.27
N PHE A 80 -3.13 -3.67 -0.96
CA PHE A 80 -3.74 -2.57 -0.23
C PHE A 80 -2.69 -1.62 0.35
N ARG A 81 -2.99 -0.33 0.28
CA ARG A 81 -2.13 0.74 0.77
C ARG A 81 -2.93 1.94 1.25
N VAL A 82 -2.36 2.74 2.13
CA VAL A 82 -2.87 4.08 2.48
C VAL A 82 -1.70 4.98 2.85
N GLU A 83 -1.74 6.23 2.39
CA GLU A 83 -0.84 7.29 2.86
C GLU A 83 -1.63 8.33 3.65
N PHE A 84 -1.08 8.75 4.78
CA PHE A 84 -1.70 9.75 5.65
C PHE A 84 -0.63 10.57 6.36
N THR A 85 -1.00 11.77 6.81
CA THR A 85 -0.07 12.69 7.45
C THR A 85 -0.34 12.76 8.96
N VAL A 86 0.75 12.81 9.74
CA VAL A 86 0.71 13.04 11.19
C VAL A 86 1.60 14.23 11.54
N SER A 87 1.11 15.14 12.40
CA SER A 87 1.89 16.25 12.95
C SER A 87 2.59 15.81 14.23
N VAL A 88 3.85 15.44 14.12
CA VAL A 88 4.64 14.88 15.22
C VAL A 88 5.29 16.00 16.03
N HIS A 89 5.13 15.97 17.33
CA HIS A 89 5.67 16.97 18.26
C HIS A 89 6.05 16.28 19.57
N ASN A 90 6.99 16.85 20.31
CA ASN A 90 7.39 16.26 21.57
C ASN A 90 6.38 16.63 22.65
N SER A 91 5.61 15.63 23.07
CA SER A 91 4.51 15.75 24.04
C SER A 91 4.75 14.89 25.29
N GLY A 92 5.88 14.16 25.36
CA GLY A 92 6.16 13.18 26.42
C GLY A 92 5.23 11.95 26.43
N THR A 93 4.27 11.88 25.50
CA THR A 93 3.28 10.80 25.36
C THR A 93 3.18 10.37 23.89
N PRO A 94 2.74 9.12 23.60
CA PRO A 94 2.50 8.72 22.22
C PRO A 94 1.47 9.61 21.53
N ILE A 95 1.75 9.99 20.29
CA ILE A 95 0.85 10.77 19.44
C ILE A 95 -0.10 9.80 18.73
N GLU A 96 -1.40 9.97 18.93
CA GLU A 96 -2.40 9.19 18.20
C GLU A 96 -2.64 9.80 16.80
N ALA A 97 -2.33 9.02 15.77
CA ALA A 97 -2.60 9.34 14.38
C ALA A 97 -4.09 9.16 14.05
N PRO A 98 -4.60 9.82 12.99
CA PRO A 98 -5.94 9.52 12.49
C PRO A 98 -6.05 8.05 12.09
N ILE A 99 -7.25 7.48 12.23
CA ILE A 99 -7.56 6.14 11.70
C ILE A 99 -7.35 6.17 10.19
N ALA A 100 -6.50 5.28 9.69
CA ALA A 100 -6.19 5.21 8.27
C ALA A 100 -6.91 4.01 7.64
N LYS A 101 -7.65 4.30 6.56
CA LYS A 101 -8.43 3.33 5.82
C LYS A 101 -7.67 2.89 4.58
N MET A 102 -7.43 1.59 4.45
CA MET A 102 -6.76 1.02 3.28
C MET A 102 -7.57 1.27 2.00
N THR A 103 -6.85 1.47 0.90
CA THR A 103 -7.40 1.47 -0.46
C THR A 103 -6.56 0.56 -1.35
N THR A 104 -7.02 0.30 -2.56
CA THR A 104 -6.26 -0.43 -3.57
C THR A 104 -6.47 0.24 -4.93
N LYS A 105 -5.72 -0.20 -5.94
CA LYS A 105 -6.05 0.17 -7.33
C LYS A 105 -7.43 -0.41 -7.69
N LYS A 106 -7.92 -0.17 -8.90
CA LYS A 106 -9.22 -0.73 -9.29
C LYS A 106 -9.21 -2.25 -9.18
N ILE A 107 -10.39 -2.82 -8.95
CA ILE A 107 -10.65 -4.26 -9.02
C ILE A 107 -11.46 -4.49 -10.29
N ALA A 108 -11.01 -5.43 -11.12
CA ALA A 108 -11.75 -5.86 -12.30
C ALA A 108 -12.56 -7.11 -11.97
N VAL A 109 -13.73 -7.24 -12.58
CA VAL A 109 -14.52 -8.47 -12.60
C VAL A 109 -14.87 -8.76 -14.04
N VAL A 110 -14.38 -9.87 -14.58
CA VAL A 110 -14.90 -10.42 -15.84
C VAL A 110 -16.13 -11.24 -15.51
N LYS A 111 -17.27 -10.91 -16.11
CA LYS A 111 -18.57 -11.56 -15.85
C LYS A 111 -18.55 -13.02 -16.23
N GLY A 112 -19.40 -13.80 -15.57
CA GLY A 112 -19.68 -15.20 -15.87
C GLY A 112 -21.08 -15.59 -15.41
N ASP A 113 -21.51 -16.78 -15.81
CA ASP A 113 -22.90 -17.22 -15.68
C ASP A 113 -23.24 -17.79 -14.29
N TYR A 114 -22.23 -18.24 -13.52
CA TYR A 114 -22.48 -19.10 -12.36
C TYR A 114 -22.22 -18.43 -11.00
N ASP A 115 -21.55 -17.28 -10.95
CA ASP A 115 -21.31 -16.56 -9.71
C ASP A 115 -21.61 -15.07 -9.81
N ASN A 116 -21.61 -14.41 -8.65
CA ASN A 116 -21.75 -12.97 -8.54
C ASN A 116 -20.72 -12.42 -7.56
N ILE A 117 -19.45 -12.49 -7.95
CA ILE A 117 -18.36 -11.92 -7.17
C ILE A 117 -18.54 -10.41 -6.94
N GLY A 118 -19.16 -9.68 -7.87
CA GLY A 118 -19.45 -8.26 -7.74
C GLY A 118 -20.32 -7.91 -6.52
N ALA A 119 -21.33 -8.73 -6.21
CA ALA A 119 -22.16 -8.56 -5.02
C ALA A 119 -21.35 -8.77 -3.72
N VAL A 120 -20.42 -9.73 -3.71
CA VAL A 120 -19.52 -9.97 -2.57
C VAL A 120 -18.62 -8.75 -2.36
N LEU A 121 -17.99 -8.25 -3.41
CA LEU A 121 -17.14 -7.06 -3.36
C LEU A 121 -17.91 -5.83 -2.84
N THR A 122 -19.13 -5.62 -3.33
CA THR A 122 -20.02 -4.55 -2.87
C THR A 122 -20.28 -4.64 -1.36
N ASN A 123 -20.61 -5.83 -0.84
CA ASN A 123 -20.85 -6.04 0.58
C ASN A 123 -19.59 -5.81 1.44
N LEU A 124 -18.42 -6.03 0.88
CA LEU A 124 -17.12 -5.74 1.52
C LEU A 124 -16.72 -4.26 1.41
N GLY A 125 -17.54 -3.41 0.78
CA GLY A 125 -17.25 -1.98 0.57
C GLY A 125 -16.18 -1.73 -0.50
N LEU A 126 -15.97 -2.67 -1.42
CA LEU A 126 -15.01 -2.57 -2.51
C LEU A 126 -15.71 -2.19 -3.81
N SER A 127 -15.26 -1.10 -4.44
CA SER A 127 -15.67 -0.74 -5.79
C SER A 127 -14.92 -1.58 -6.83
N TYR A 128 -15.60 -1.95 -7.90
CA TYR A 128 -15.05 -2.72 -8.99
C TYR A 128 -15.53 -2.20 -10.35
N THR A 129 -14.82 -2.58 -11.41
CA THR A 129 -15.22 -2.39 -12.80
C THR A 129 -15.55 -3.74 -13.39
N GLU A 130 -16.70 -3.82 -14.06
CA GLU A 130 -17.18 -5.05 -14.69
C GLU A 130 -16.84 -5.05 -16.18
N PHE A 131 -16.35 -6.19 -16.67
CA PHE A 131 -16.07 -6.48 -18.07
C PHE A 131 -16.99 -7.60 -18.54
N ASP A 132 -17.56 -7.45 -19.73
CA ASP A 132 -18.51 -8.43 -20.25
C ASP A 132 -17.80 -9.68 -20.77
N SER A 133 -16.53 -9.54 -21.18
CA SER A 133 -15.74 -10.65 -21.72
C SER A 133 -14.28 -10.60 -21.28
N ILE A 134 -13.63 -11.76 -21.22
CA ILE A 134 -12.20 -11.85 -20.95
C ILE A 134 -11.36 -11.17 -22.04
N TYR A 135 -11.89 -11.07 -23.26
CA TYR A 135 -11.22 -10.38 -24.36
C TYR A 135 -11.19 -8.85 -24.20
N ASP A 136 -11.97 -8.28 -23.27
CA ASP A 136 -11.85 -6.86 -22.91
C ASP A 136 -10.49 -6.54 -22.24
N LEU A 137 -9.75 -7.58 -21.84
CA LEU A 137 -8.39 -7.49 -21.26
C LEU A 137 -7.27 -7.54 -22.31
N SER A 138 -7.61 -7.55 -23.60
CA SER A 138 -6.63 -7.67 -24.70
C SER A 138 -5.72 -6.44 -24.85
N ALA A 139 -6.16 -5.27 -24.38
CA ALA A 139 -5.30 -4.08 -24.34
C ALA A 139 -4.54 -4.04 -23.01
N SER A 140 -3.21 -4.20 -23.05
CA SER A 140 -2.37 -4.26 -21.85
C SER A 140 -2.52 -3.03 -20.94
N SER A 141 -2.72 -1.85 -21.52
CA SER A 141 -2.93 -0.59 -20.78
C SER A 141 -4.19 -0.58 -19.93
N VAL A 142 -5.15 -1.47 -20.20
CA VAL A 142 -6.34 -1.64 -19.34
C VAL A 142 -5.89 -2.16 -17.98
N LEU A 143 -4.91 -3.06 -17.92
CA LEU A 143 -4.51 -3.76 -16.69
C LEU A 143 -3.68 -2.89 -15.73
N ASP A 144 -3.00 -1.85 -16.22
CA ASP A 144 -2.17 -0.94 -15.42
C ASP A 144 -2.93 -0.27 -14.26
N ASP A 145 -4.22 -0.06 -14.45
CA ASP A 145 -5.14 0.58 -13.51
C ASP A 145 -5.67 -0.37 -12.43
N TYR A 146 -5.46 -1.67 -12.58
CA TYR A 146 -5.99 -2.70 -11.71
C TYR A 146 -4.92 -3.29 -10.80
N SER A 147 -5.37 -3.91 -9.71
CA SER A 147 -4.48 -4.70 -8.83
C SER A 147 -4.99 -6.11 -8.59
N VAL A 148 -6.27 -6.34 -8.83
CA VAL A 148 -6.91 -7.65 -8.76
C VAL A 148 -7.90 -7.77 -9.92
N ILE A 149 -7.93 -8.92 -10.57
CA ILE A 149 -8.89 -9.28 -11.62
C ILE A 149 -9.59 -10.54 -11.17
N PHE A 150 -10.89 -10.49 -10.92
CA PHE A 150 -11.69 -11.69 -10.70
C PHE A 150 -12.24 -12.20 -12.03
N LEU A 151 -12.07 -13.50 -12.28
CA LEU A 151 -12.66 -14.19 -13.42
C LEU A 151 -13.85 -15.01 -12.91
N ALA A 152 -15.06 -14.52 -13.15
CA ALA A 152 -16.27 -15.21 -12.72
C ALA A 152 -16.48 -16.53 -13.48
N CYS A 153 -17.03 -17.51 -12.78
CA CYS A 153 -17.24 -18.85 -13.31
C CYS A 153 -18.27 -18.83 -14.46
N GLY A 154 -17.93 -19.51 -15.56
CA GLY A 154 -18.77 -19.58 -16.76
C GLY A 154 -18.65 -18.38 -17.69
N GLY A 155 -17.77 -17.43 -17.38
CA GLY A 155 -17.58 -16.19 -18.14
C GLY A 155 -16.55 -16.21 -19.25
N SER A 156 -15.63 -17.15 -19.17
CA SER A 156 -14.60 -17.38 -20.16
C SER A 156 -14.53 -18.88 -20.44
N SER A 157 -14.40 -19.23 -21.72
CA SER A 157 -13.84 -20.52 -22.09
C SER A 157 -12.41 -20.59 -21.59
N GLU A 158 -11.88 -21.80 -21.38
CA GLU A 158 -10.45 -22.00 -21.21
C GLU A 158 -9.70 -21.28 -22.35
N LEU A 159 -8.64 -20.54 -22.00
CA LEU A 159 -7.77 -19.91 -23.01
C LEU A 159 -6.83 -20.96 -23.58
N TYR A 160 -6.80 -21.10 -24.90
CA TYR A 160 -5.88 -21.98 -25.63
C TYR A 160 -4.91 -21.13 -26.47
N PRO A 161 -3.89 -20.53 -25.84
CA PRO A 161 -3.00 -19.56 -26.49
C PRO A 161 -2.19 -20.16 -27.66
N ASP A 162 -1.99 -21.48 -27.68
CA ASP A 162 -1.30 -22.16 -28.79
C ASP A 162 -2.20 -22.41 -30.02
N GLU A 163 -3.53 -22.27 -29.86
CA GLU A 163 -4.54 -22.57 -30.88
C GLU A 163 -5.23 -21.29 -31.41
N PHE A 164 -5.44 -20.29 -30.55
CA PHE A 164 -6.17 -19.06 -30.90
C PHE A 164 -5.35 -17.80 -30.61
N PRO A 165 -5.08 -16.95 -31.62
CA PRO A 165 -4.29 -15.72 -31.44
C PRO A 165 -4.87 -14.72 -30.43
N ASP A 166 -6.20 -14.60 -30.35
CA ASP A 166 -6.84 -13.69 -29.40
C ASP A 166 -6.65 -14.16 -27.96
N ASP A 167 -6.66 -15.49 -27.73
CA ASP A 167 -6.36 -16.09 -26.42
C ASP A 167 -4.90 -15.85 -26.03
N GLU A 168 -3.97 -15.93 -26.99
CA GLU A 168 -2.55 -15.66 -26.76
C GLU A 168 -2.32 -14.24 -26.23
N VAL A 169 -3.01 -13.25 -26.79
CA VAL A 169 -2.90 -11.85 -26.35
C VAL A 169 -3.38 -11.69 -24.90
N VAL A 170 -4.59 -12.18 -24.59
CA VAL A 170 -5.15 -12.11 -23.24
C VAL A 170 -4.26 -12.86 -22.25
N TYR A 171 -3.84 -14.07 -22.59
CA TYR A 171 -2.97 -14.90 -21.76
C TYR A 171 -1.65 -14.20 -21.43
N ASN A 172 -0.99 -13.61 -22.43
CA ASN A 172 0.27 -12.89 -22.24
C ASN A 172 0.10 -11.64 -21.36
N ASN A 173 -1.00 -10.90 -21.53
CA ASN A 173 -1.32 -9.75 -20.68
C ASN A 173 -1.55 -10.16 -19.22
N LEU A 174 -2.35 -11.21 -18.98
CA LEU A 174 -2.60 -11.72 -17.62
C LEU A 174 -1.32 -12.24 -16.96
N ARG A 175 -0.45 -12.92 -17.72
CA ARG A 175 0.86 -13.37 -17.24
C ARG A 175 1.74 -12.18 -16.83
N LEU A 176 1.78 -11.12 -17.65
CA LEU A 176 2.54 -9.90 -17.33
C LEU A 176 1.97 -9.23 -16.07
N PHE A 177 0.66 -9.08 -15.99
CA PHE A 177 -0.03 -8.50 -14.84
C PHE A 177 0.32 -9.23 -13.53
N VAL A 178 0.30 -10.57 -13.52
CA VAL A 178 0.72 -11.36 -12.35
C VAL A 178 2.21 -11.18 -12.06
N ALA A 179 3.07 -11.15 -13.08
CA ALA A 179 4.51 -10.92 -12.91
C ALA A 179 4.82 -9.55 -12.27
N GLU A 180 3.96 -8.56 -12.49
CA GLU A 180 4.05 -7.22 -11.91
C GLU A 180 3.39 -7.10 -10.52
N GLY A 181 2.86 -8.19 -9.97
CA GLY A 181 2.26 -8.26 -8.63
C GLY A 181 0.74 -8.10 -8.60
N GLY A 182 0.08 -8.10 -9.76
CA GLY A 182 -1.37 -8.22 -9.86
C GLY A 182 -1.87 -9.57 -9.34
N GLY A 183 -3.06 -9.56 -8.74
CA GLY A 183 -3.75 -10.78 -8.30
C GLY A 183 -4.83 -11.21 -9.29
N ILE A 184 -4.96 -12.52 -9.53
CA ILE A 184 -6.09 -13.13 -10.24
C ILE A 184 -6.74 -14.13 -9.30
#